data_AF-A0A1C6JK94-F1
#
_entry.id   AF-A0A1C6JK94-F1
#
_cell.length_a   1.000
_cell.length_b   1.000
_cell.length_c   1.000
_cell.angle_alpha   90.00
_cell.angle_beta   90.00
_cell.angle_gamma   90.00
#
_symmetry.space_group_name_H-M   'P 1'
#
loop_
_entity.id
_entity.type
_entity.pdbx_description
1 polymer ?
#
loop_
_entity_poly.entity_id
_entity_poly.type
_entity_poly.pdbx_seq_one_letter_code
_entity_poly.pdbx_strand_id
1 'polypeptide(L)'
;MFAGASLDENSGAFCELKANFFRLILTKAELAALTWDCIDFENNTIRIDKTVNRYRKKDFGFTVAIASPKSKTSTRVIPMSNDVRKILLKHKLLNIQPVEPVPVVDDYGNIKRKISNLVFVNSQRRVWIEPNFLALINRIIKNYNKAADREHKERIENFCPHMARHTYTTLAYSVGADVKAVSEILGHASTSVTLDTYTHLTDEKKRQQEEVVKSIKVL
;
A
#
# COMPACT_ATOMS: atom_id res chain seq x y z
N MET A 1 -11.86 29.92 14.23
CA MET A 1 -10.75 30.66 13.62
C MET A 1 -9.61 30.73 14.63
N PHE A 2 -8.69 29.77 14.61
CA PHE A 2 -7.38 29.71 15.31
C PHE A 2 -6.65 28.52 14.64
N ALA A 3 -5.71 28.64 13.70
CA ALA A 3 -4.40 29.31 13.70
C ALA A 3 -3.44 28.74 14.76
N GLY A 4 -2.40 28.02 14.31
CA GLY A 4 -1.15 27.89 15.06
C GLY A 4 -0.80 26.52 15.63
N ALA A 5 -0.47 25.56 14.77
CA ALA A 5 0.55 24.54 15.08
C ALA A 5 1.30 24.21 13.78
N SER A 6 2.20 25.12 13.40
CA SER A 6 3.22 24.88 12.38
C SER A 6 4.18 23.82 12.93
N LEU A 7 3.95 22.57 12.52
CA LEU A 7 4.93 21.49 12.59
C LEU A 7 5.54 21.39 11.20
N ASP A 8 6.67 22.07 11.04
CA ASP A 8 7.61 22.04 9.92
C ASP A 8 7.19 21.16 8.73
N GLU A 9 6.56 21.84 7.77
CA GLU A 9 6.07 21.34 6.49
C GLU A 9 7.21 20.89 5.55
N ASN A 10 8.49 20.96 5.97
CA ASN A 10 9.66 20.68 5.13
C ASN A 10 10.19 19.25 5.17
N SER A 11 9.48 18.29 5.77
CA SER A 11 9.67 16.88 5.39
C SER A 11 8.48 16.43 4.56
N GLY A 12 8.49 16.75 3.26
CA GLY A 12 7.45 16.34 2.29
C GLY A 12 7.10 14.83 2.34
N ALA A 13 8.00 14.00 2.87
CA ALA A 13 7.76 12.58 3.14
C ALA A 13 6.75 12.30 4.29
N PHE A 14 6.59 13.20 5.26
CA PHE A 14 5.83 12.96 6.51
C PHE A 14 4.32 13.08 6.33
N CYS A 15 3.84 13.99 5.48
CA CYS A 15 2.41 14.08 5.13
C CYS A 15 2.00 13.07 4.05
N GLU A 16 2.94 12.61 3.20
CA GLU A 16 2.64 11.64 2.13
C GLU A 16 2.52 10.19 2.62
N LEU A 17 3.25 9.82 3.68
CA LEU A 17 3.16 8.47 4.27
C LEU A 17 1.91 8.24 5.13
N LYS A 18 1.41 9.28 5.83
CA LYS A 18 0.24 9.15 6.71
C LYS A 18 -1.05 8.81 5.99
N ALA A 19 -1.22 9.25 4.74
CA ALA A 19 -2.51 9.18 4.05
C ALA A 19 -2.70 7.93 3.15
N ASN A 20 -1.62 7.29 2.69
CA ASN A 20 -1.71 6.35 1.57
C ASN A 20 -1.29 4.90 1.85
N PHE A 21 -0.61 4.62 2.98
CA PHE A 21 -0.40 3.22 3.39
C PHE A 21 -1.72 2.49 3.64
N PHE A 22 -2.70 3.20 4.19
CA PHE A 22 -4.03 2.66 4.52
C PHE A 22 -4.93 2.45 3.31
N ARG A 23 -4.74 3.20 2.22
CA ARG A 23 -5.71 3.27 1.10
C ARG A 23 -5.29 2.49 -0.12
N LEU A 24 -3.99 2.28 -0.32
CA LEU A 24 -3.51 1.68 -1.54
C LEU A 24 -3.48 0.17 -1.51
N ILE A 25 -3.69 -0.49 -0.35
CA ILE A 25 -3.77 -1.96 -0.16
C ILE A 25 -2.60 -2.79 -0.72
N LEU A 26 -1.61 -2.11 -1.29
CA LEU A 26 -0.39 -2.61 -1.88
C LEU A 26 0.46 -3.26 -0.80
N THR A 27 1.11 -4.36 -1.16
CA THR A 27 2.23 -4.81 -0.35
C THR A 27 3.38 -3.79 -0.43
N LYS A 28 4.26 -3.81 0.57
CA LYS A 28 5.45 -2.96 0.60
C LYS A 28 6.30 -3.02 -0.68
N ALA A 29 6.40 -4.20 -1.27
CA ALA A 29 7.23 -4.45 -2.44
C ALA A 29 6.55 -3.99 -3.74
N GLU A 30 5.21 -4.08 -3.81
CA GLU A 30 4.42 -3.49 -4.89
C GLU A 30 4.47 -1.97 -4.83
N LEU A 31 4.34 -1.38 -3.63
CA LEU A 31 4.45 0.07 -3.44
C LEU A 31 5.82 0.60 -3.89
N ALA A 32 6.90 -0.07 -3.49
CA ALA A 32 8.25 0.30 -3.89
C ALA A 32 8.52 0.14 -5.39
N ALA A 33 7.74 -0.70 -6.09
CA ALA A 33 7.85 -0.93 -7.53
C ALA A 33 6.92 -0.05 -8.37
N LEU A 34 6.05 0.74 -7.74
CA LEU A 34 5.04 1.51 -8.45
C LEU A 34 5.70 2.58 -9.32
N THR A 35 5.30 2.64 -10.59
CA THR A 35 5.79 3.58 -11.58
C THR A 35 4.69 4.53 -12.05
N TRP A 36 5.06 5.71 -12.56
CA TRP A 36 4.07 6.71 -12.99
C TRP A 36 3.19 6.24 -14.15
N ASP A 37 3.66 5.32 -14.99
CA ASP A 37 2.86 4.70 -16.07
C ASP A 37 1.80 3.71 -15.57
N CYS A 38 1.84 3.35 -14.28
CA CYS A 38 0.82 2.54 -13.65
C CYS A 38 -0.34 3.36 -13.08
N ILE A 39 -0.23 4.70 -13.01
CA ILE A 39 -1.27 5.56 -12.43
C ILE A 39 -2.06 6.20 -13.56
N ASP A 40 -3.33 5.80 -13.66
CA ASP A 40 -4.27 6.35 -14.62
C ASP A 40 -5.16 7.39 -13.92
N PHE A 41 -4.86 8.67 -14.15
CA PHE A 41 -5.59 9.79 -13.56
C PHE A 41 -6.93 10.10 -14.26
N GLU A 42 -7.13 9.57 -15.47
CA GLU A 42 -8.34 9.75 -16.28
C GLU A 42 -9.41 8.76 -15.81
N ASN A 43 -9.05 7.47 -15.77
CA ASN A 43 -9.93 6.41 -15.27
C ASN A 43 -9.89 6.26 -13.74
N ASN A 44 -9.01 7.02 -13.07
CA ASN A 44 -8.85 7.02 -11.62
C ASN A 44 -8.50 5.63 -11.04
N THR A 45 -7.53 4.96 -11.66
CA THR A 45 -7.07 3.61 -11.28
C THR A 45 -5.55 3.49 -11.14
N ILE A 46 -5.09 2.45 -10.44
CA ILE A 46 -3.68 2.07 -10.32
C ILE A 46 -3.50 0.63 -10.79
N ARG A 47 -2.62 0.41 -11.77
CA ARG A 47 -2.17 -0.91 -12.20
C ARG A 47 -1.04 -1.41 -11.29
N ILE A 48 -1.18 -2.63 -10.80
CA ILE A 48 -0.21 -3.32 -9.97
C ILE A 48 0.27 -4.53 -10.76
N ASP A 49 1.53 -4.51 -11.19
CA ASP A 49 2.09 -5.49 -12.13
C ASP A 49 3.58 -5.77 -11.88
N LYS A 50 4.15 -5.22 -10.79
CA LYS A 50 5.58 -5.24 -10.48
C LYS A 50 5.80 -5.30 -8.96
N THR A 51 6.94 -5.89 -8.57
CA THR A 51 7.39 -5.94 -7.16
C THR A 51 8.90 -5.70 -7.08
N VAL A 52 9.37 -5.04 -6.02
CA VAL A 52 10.80 -4.92 -5.70
C VAL A 52 11.25 -6.15 -4.92
N ASN A 53 12.30 -6.80 -5.41
CA ASN A 53 12.91 -7.96 -4.76
C ASN A 53 14.37 -7.68 -4.41
N ARG A 54 14.83 -8.30 -3.32
CA ARG A 54 16.25 -8.32 -2.92
C ARG A 54 16.89 -9.61 -3.42
N TYR A 55 18.00 -9.49 -4.12
CA TYR A 55 18.79 -10.60 -4.63
C TYR A 55 20.16 -10.61 -3.97
N ARG A 56 20.65 -11.78 -3.59
CA ARG A 56 21.99 -11.93 -3.02
C ARG A 56 23.04 -11.79 -4.13
N LYS A 57 24.09 -11.00 -3.90
CA LYS A 57 25.23 -10.89 -4.81
C LYS A 57 26.18 -12.08 -4.59
N LYS A 58 26.95 -12.45 -5.63
CA LYS A 58 27.98 -13.50 -5.56
C LYS A 58 29.07 -13.14 -4.54
N ASP A 59 29.56 -11.90 -4.61
CA ASP A 59 30.70 -11.43 -3.81
C ASP A 59 30.28 -10.81 -2.47
N PHE A 60 29.25 -11.38 -1.84
CA PHE A 60 28.61 -10.86 -0.62
C PHE A 60 27.76 -9.59 -0.82
N GLY A 61 26.77 -9.40 0.05
CA GLY A 61 25.80 -8.29 -0.03
C GLY A 61 24.55 -8.58 -0.87
N PHE A 62 23.74 -7.53 -1.07
CA PHE A 62 22.47 -7.61 -1.77
C PHE A 62 22.38 -6.58 -2.89
N THR A 63 21.63 -6.90 -3.93
CA THR A 63 21.15 -5.95 -4.94
C THR A 63 19.64 -5.93 -4.93
N VAL A 64 19.06 -4.90 -5.53
CA VAL A 64 17.62 -4.80 -5.73
C VAL A 64 17.30 -4.77 -7.21
N ALA A 65 16.22 -5.45 -7.56
CA ALA A 65 15.66 -5.40 -8.89
C ALA A 65 14.14 -5.48 -8.82
N ILE A 66 13.50 -4.96 -9.86
CA ILE A 66 12.06 -5.04 -10.06
C ILE A 66 11.77 -6.28 -10.89
N ALA A 67 10.78 -7.05 -10.50
CA ALA A 67 10.35 -8.24 -11.22
C ALA A 67 8.82 -8.27 -11.36
N SER A 68 8.33 -9.17 -12.20
CA SER A 68 6.94 -9.62 -12.17
C SER A 68 6.58 -10.12 -10.77
N PRO A 69 5.33 -9.89 -10.31
CA PRO A 69 4.82 -10.54 -9.13
C PRO A 69 4.91 -12.07 -9.26
N LYS A 70 5.17 -12.75 -8.14
CA LYS A 70 5.35 -14.21 -8.10
C LYS A 70 4.10 -14.99 -8.53
N SER A 71 2.91 -14.40 -8.39
CA SER A 71 1.64 -14.98 -8.82
C SER A 71 0.98 -14.10 -9.86
N LYS A 72 0.38 -14.72 -10.89
CA LYS A 72 -0.47 -14.02 -11.86
C LYS A 72 -1.62 -13.26 -11.19
N THR A 73 -2.17 -13.79 -10.09
CA THR A 73 -3.26 -13.17 -9.32
C THR A 73 -2.85 -11.86 -8.63
N SER A 74 -1.54 -11.61 -8.48
CA SER A 74 -1.05 -10.35 -7.93
C SER A 74 -1.05 -9.21 -8.96
N THR A 75 -1.17 -9.52 -10.26
CA THR A 75 -1.33 -8.50 -11.30
C THR A 75 -2.79 -8.05 -11.36
N ARG A 76 -3.06 -6.78 -11.07
CA ARG A 76 -4.43 -6.26 -10.90
C ARG A 76 -4.53 -4.77 -11.13
N VAL A 77 -5.74 -4.26 -11.26
CA VAL A 77 -6.05 -2.82 -11.31
C VAL A 77 -6.94 -2.49 -10.13
N ILE A 78 -6.59 -1.45 -9.38
CA ILE A 78 -7.37 -1.00 -8.20
C ILE A 78 -7.90 0.42 -8.43
N PRO A 79 -9.12 0.73 -7.98
CA PRO A 79 -9.64 2.09 -8.04
C PRO A 79 -8.90 3.00 -7.04
N MET A 80 -8.70 4.26 -7.41
CA MET A 80 -8.16 5.29 -6.51
C MET A 80 -9.28 6.06 -5.83
N SER A 81 -9.11 6.39 -4.56
CA SER A 81 -9.95 7.42 -3.93
C SER A 81 -9.53 8.83 -4.41
N ASN A 82 -10.45 9.78 -4.35
CA ASN A 82 -10.16 11.19 -4.69
C ASN A 82 -9.00 11.77 -3.89
N ASP A 83 -8.84 11.38 -2.64
CA ASP A 83 -7.74 11.83 -1.80
C ASP A 83 -6.39 11.25 -2.26
N VAL A 84 -6.34 9.94 -2.58
CA VAL A 84 -5.16 9.30 -3.16
C VAL A 84 -4.77 10.01 -4.46
N ARG A 85 -5.75 10.28 -5.33
CA ARG A 85 -5.54 11.02 -6.59
C ARG A 85 -4.91 12.38 -6.35
N LYS A 86 -5.47 13.19 -5.44
CA LYS A 86 -4.96 14.53 -5.08
C LYS A 86 -3.52 14.47 -4.58
N ILE A 87 -3.20 13.50 -3.72
CA ILE A 87 -1.85 13.34 -3.18
C ILE A 87 -0.87 12.92 -4.28
N LEU A 88 -1.23 11.96 -5.13
CA LEU A 88 -0.38 11.53 -6.24
C LEU A 88 -0.12 12.65 -7.24
N LEU A 89 -1.11 13.51 -7.51
CA LEU A 89 -0.91 14.70 -8.33
C LEU A 89 0.08 15.68 -7.69
N LYS A 90 -0.11 16.00 -6.40
CA LYS A 90 0.82 16.86 -5.65
C LYS A 90 2.24 16.28 -5.65
N HIS A 91 2.34 14.97 -5.40
CA HIS A 91 3.60 14.25 -5.41
C HIS A 91 4.29 14.31 -6.78
N LYS A 92 3.53 14.11 -7.87
CA LYS A 92 4.04 14.19 -9.25
C LYS A 92 4.61 15.57 -9.57
N LEU A 93 3.98 16.64 -9.08
CA LEU A 93 4.45 18.01 -9.25
C LEU A 93 5.74 18.29 -8.46
N LEU A 94 5.92 17.67 -7.30
CA LEU A 94 7.11 17.86 -6.46
C LEU A 94 8.30 16.97 -6.89
N ASN A 95 8.04 15.85 -7.57
CA ASN A 95 9.04 14.84 -7.95
C ASN A 95 9.64 15.05 -9.35
N ILE A 96 10.23 16.22 -9.59
CA ILE A 96 10.80 16.60 -10.90
C ILE A 96 12.21 16.00 -11.13
N GLN A 97 12.89 15.56 -10.06
CA GLN A 97 14.29 15.14 -10.13
C GLN A 97 14.46 13.72 -10.73
N PRO A 98 15.60 13.41 -11.35
CA PRO A 98 15.87 12.06 -11.82
C PRO A 98 15.94 11.05 -10.66
N VAL A 99 15.54 9.81 -10.93
CA VAL A 99 15.64 8.67 -10.02
C VAL A 99 16.77 7.77 -10.50
N GLU A 100 17.54 7.20 -9.57
CA GLU A 100 18.58 6.23 -9.91
C GLU A 100 17.96 5.02 -10.64
N PRO A 101 18.42 4.66 -11.85
CA PRO A 101 17.81 3.57 -12.61
C PRO A 101 17.92 2.23 -11.90
N VAL A 102 16.77 1.56 -11.73
CA VAL A 102 16.67 0.24 -11.09
C VAL A 102 16.53 -0.83 -12.18
N PRO A 103 17.29 -1.94 -12.10
CA PRO A 103 17.15 -3.03 -13.05
C PRO A 103 15.77 -3.71 -12.93
N VAL A 104 15.18 -4.03 -14.07
CA VAL A 104 14.02 -4.91 -14.21
C VAL A 104 14.53 -6.26 -14.70
N VAL A 105 14.20 -7.33 -13.98
CA VAL A 105 14.68 -8.68 -14.27
C VAL A 105 13.56 -9.60 -14.72
N ASP A 106 13.94 -10.65 -15.45
CA ASP A 106 13.07 -11.79 -15.75
C ASP A 106 13.03 -12.81 -14.61
N ASP A 107 12.28 -13.89 -14.78
CA ASP A 107 12.14 -14.95 -13.78
C ASP A 107 13.46 -15.73 -13.54
N TYR A 108 14.43 -15.60 -14.45
CA TYR A 108 15.77 -16.18 -14.35
C TYR A 108 16.80 -15.20 -13.74
N GLY A 109 16.40 -13.96 -13.45
CA GLY A 109 17.27 -12.91 -12.92
C GLY A 109 18.06 -12.14 -13.99
N ASN A 110 17.82 -12.36 -15.27
CA ASN A 110 18.45 -11.60 -16.34
C ASN A 110 17.87 -10.19 -16.40
N ILE A 111 18.73 -9.18 -16.52
CA ILE A 111 18.31 -7.79 -16.63
C ILE A 111 17.70 -7.57 -18.02
N LYS A 112 16.40 -7.29 -18.08
CA LYS A 112 15.70 -6.94 -19.33
C LYS A 112 15.87 -5.46 -19.69
N ARG A 113 15.79 -4.58 -18.69
CA ARG A 113 15.86 -3.13 -18.84
C ARG A 113 16.19 -2.45 -17.51
N LYS A 114 16.34 -1.12 -17.52
CA LYS A 114 16.38 -0.29 -16.32
C LYS A 114 15.26 0.75 -16.37
N ILE A 115 14.69 1.08 -15.22
CA ILE A 115 13.61 2.10 -15.11
C ILE A 115 13.95 3.15 -14.06
N SER A 116 13.49 4.38 -14.28
CA SER A 116 13.69 5.54 -13.40
C SER A 116 12.40 6.32 -13.13
N ASN A 117 11.26 5.83 -13.58
CA ASN A 117 9.97 6.51 -13.41
C ASN A 117 9.20 6.02 -12.16
N LEU A 118 9.92 5.70 -11.09
CA LEU A 118 9.33 5.26 -9.82
C LEU A 118 8.55 6.40 -9.17
N VAL A 119 7.40 6.05 -8.58
CA VAL A 119 6.57 6.98 -7.81
C VAL A 119 7.27 7.27 -6.48
N PHE A 120 7.57 6.23 -5.70
CA PHE A 120 8.11 6.38 -4.35
C PHE A 120 9.60 6.07 -4.30
N VAL A 121 10.39 7.06 -3.90
CA VAL A 121 11.84 6.97 -3.70
C VAL A 121 12.24 7.56 -2.35
N ASN A 122 13.40 7.18 -1.84
CA ASN A 122 13.93 7.78 -0.61
C ASN A 122 14.55 9.17 -0.87
N SER A 123 15.05 9.81 0.18
CA SER A 123 15.71 11.13 0.08
C SER A 123 16.95 11.14 -0.81
N GLN A 124 17.57 9.99 -1.05
CA GLN A 124 18.69 9.81 -1.97
C GLN A 124 18.25 9.46 -3.40
N ARG A 125 16.95 9.57 -3.73
CA ARG A 125 16.38 9.22 -5.06
C ARG A 125 16.58 7.76 -5.45
N ARG A 126 16.66 6.87 -4.46
CA ARG A 126 16.77 5.42 -4.63
C ARG A 126 15.46 4.73 -4.28
N VAL A 127 15.24 3.56 -4.88
CA VAL A 127 14.10 2.71 -4.53
C VAL A 127 14.11 2.35 -3.04
N TRP A 128 12.92 2.29 -2.44
CA TRP A 128 12.78 1.85 -1.06
C TRP A 128 13.13 0.37 -0.91
N ILE A 129 13.90 0.07 0.13
CA ILE A 129 14.29 -1.29 0.51
C ILE A 129 14.00 -1.52 2.00
N GLU A 130 13.73 -2.77 2.35
CA GLU A 130 13.73 -3.23 3.74
C GLU A 130 15.18 -3.45 4.18
N PRO A 131 15.67 -2.86 5.31
CA PRO A 131 14.95 -2.43 6.52
C PRO A 131 14.62 -0.93 6.64
N ASN A 132 15.15 -0.07 5.75
CA ASN A 132 15.04 1.39 5.87
C ASN A 132 13.60 1.89 5.88
N PHE A 133 12.73 1.17 5.15
CA PHE A 133 11.31 1.49 5.09
C PHE A 133 10.60 1.32 6.45
N LEU A 134 10.88 0.25 7.20
CA LEU A 134 10.33 0.04 8.55
C LEU A 134 10.91 1.04 9.56
N ALA A 135 12.21 1.33 9.47
CA ALA A 135 12.85 2.33 10.31
C ALA A 135 12.22 3.72 10.11
N LEU A 136 11.83 4.07 8.88
CA LEU A 136 11.11 5.31 8.59
C LEU A 136 9.74 5.33 9.29
N ILE A 137 8.94 4.27 9.17
CA ILE A 137 7.64 4.17 9.83
C ILE A 137 7.79 4.32 11.35
N ASN A 138 8.71 3.59 11.95
CA ASN A 138 8.95 3.66 13.40
C ASN A 138 9.36 5.07 13.84
N ARG A 139 10.20 5.75 13.05
CA ARG A 139 10.59 7.14 13.31
C ARG A 139 9.39 8.09 13.20
N ILE A 140 8.52 7.89 12.21
CA ILE A 140 7.29 8.67 12.03
C ILE A 140 6.36 8.51 13.24
N ILE A 141 6.12 7.27 13.67
CA ILE A 141 5.26 6.95 14.82
C ILE A 141 5.83 7.59 16.09
N LYS A 142 7.15 7.42 16.32
CA LYS A 142 7.83 8.03 17.48
C LYS A 142 7.69 9.55 17.49
N ASN A 143 7.90 10.21 16.35
CA ASN A 143 7.79 11.67 16.25
C ASN A 143 6.35 12.14 16.43
N TYR A 144 5.38 11.44 15.86
CA TYR A 144 3.96 11.74 16.05
C TYR A 144 3.56 11.59 17.51
N ASN A 145 3.90 10.47 18.16
CA ASN A 145 3.52 10.23 19.56
C ASN A 145 4.12 11.27 20.49
N LYS A 146 5.35 11.73 20.21
CA LYS A 146 5.97 12.83 20.96
C LYS A 146 5.22 14.16 20.80
N ALA A 147 4.67 14.44 19.61
CA ALA A 147 3.83 15.62 19.39
C ALA A 147 2.45 15.45 20.03
N ALA A 148 1.86 14.27 19.92
CA ALA A 148 0.57 13.93 20.53
C ALA A 148 0.61 14.10 22.05
N ASP A 149 1.69 13.67 22.71
CA ASP A 149 1.89 13.88 24.15
C ASP A 149 1.87 15.36 24.54
N ARG A 150 2.51 16.22 23.72
CA ARG A 150 2.57 17.67 23.97
C ARG A 150 1.23 18.36 23.74
N GLU A 151 0.45 17.84 22.80
CA GLU A 151 -0.84 18.40 22.38
C GLU A 151 -2.04 17.70 23.07
N HIS A 152 -1.78 16.80 24.01
CA HIS A 152 -2.79 15.95 24.68
C HIS A 152 -3.72 15.22 23.70
N LYS A 153 -3.15 14.75 22.57
CA LYS A 153 -3.85 13.94 21.57
C LYS A 153 -3.56 12.46 21.78
N GLU A 154 -4.42 11.62 21.22
CA GLU A 154 -4.20 10.17 21.21
C GLU A 154 -2.93 9.79 20.44
N ARG A 155 -2.19 8.84 21.02
CA ARG A 155 -1.03 8.22 20.37
C ARG A 155 -1.49 7.27 19.26
N ILE A 156 -0.62 7.10 18.28
CA ILE A 156 -0.74 6.03 17.29
C ILE A 156 0.08 4.84 17.76
N GLU A 157 -0.52 3.66 17.71
CA GLU A 157 0.17 2.39 18.00
C GLU A 157 1.23 2.06 16.95
N ASN A 158 2.12 1.12 17.29
CA ASN A 158 3.07 0.61 16.31
C ASN A 158 2.32 0.00 15.13
N PHE A 159 2.68 0.44 13.93
CA PHE A 159 2.01 0.06 12.71
C PHE A 159 3.00 -0.54 11.71
N CYS A 160 2.61 -1.62 11.03
CA CYS A 160 3.38 -2.17 9.92
C CYS A 160 2.53 -2.19 8.65
N PRO A 161 3.13 -2.08 7.45
CA PRO A 161 2.40 -2.11 6.17
C PRO A 161 1.35 -3.21 6.02
N HIS A 162 1.66 -4.40 6.55
CA HIS A 162 0.75 -5.53 6.46
C HIS A 162 -0.52 -5.30 7.28
N MET A 163 -0.43 -4.58 8.40
CA MET A 163 -1.58 -4.24 9.22
C MET A 163 -2.54 -3.28 8.52
N ALA A 164 -2.09 -2.37 7.62
CA ALA A 164 -3.04 -1.52 6.88
C ALA A 164 -3.90 -2.35 5.94
N ARG A 165 -3.28 -3.34 5.31
CA ARG A 165 -3.98 -4.25 4.42
C ARG A 165 -5.01 -5.08 5.19
N HIS A 166 -4.69 -5.50 6.40
CA HIS A 166 -5.65 -6.13 7.31
C HIS A 166 -6.78 -5.16 7.70
N THR A 167 -6.47 -3.95 8.16
CA THR A 167 -7.48 -2.94 8.52
C THR A 167 -8.42 -2.62 7.36
N TYR A 168 -7.90 -2.43 6.15
CA TYR A 168 -8.71 -2.20 4.96
C TYR A 168 -9.69 -3.35 4.72
N THR A 169 -9.20 -4.58 4.81
CA THR A 169 -10.01 -5.79 4.57
C THR A 169 -11.12 -5.90 5.62
N THR A 170 -10.79 -5.68 6.90
CA THR A 170 -11.78 -5.63 8.00
C THR A 170 -12.87 -4.60 7.73
N LEU A 171 -12.47 -3.36 7.37
CA LEU A 171 -13.40 -2.26 7.12
C LEU A 171 -14.27 -2.52 5.88
N ALA A 172 -13.69 -3.04 4.80
CA ALA A 172 -14.44 -3.40 3.59
C ALA A 172 -15.52 -4.44 3.93
N TYR A 173 -15.20 -5.44 4.75
CA TYR A 173 -16.17 -6.44 5.16
C TYR A 173 -17.22 -5.92 6.13
N SER A 174 -16.85 -5.06 7.08
CA SER A 174 -17.81 -4.47 8.02
C SER A 174 -18.87 -3.63 7.32
N VAL A 175 -18.54 -3.03 6.17
CA VAL A 175 -19.50 -2.28 5.34
C VAL A 175 -20.20 -3.14 4.28
N GLY A 176 -20.06 -4.47 4.34
CA GLY A 176 -20.81 -5.38 3.48
C GLY A 176 -20.15 -5.73 2.14
N ALA A 177 -18.89 -5.36 1.89
CA ALA A 177 -18.23 -5.68 0.62
C ALA A 177 -18.16 -7.19 0.36
N ASP A 178 -18.22 -7.56 -0.93
CA ASP A 178 -18.10 -8.94 -1.39
C ASP A 178 -16.68 -9.48 -1.19
N VAL A 179 -16.60 -10.72 -0.67
CA VAL A 179 -15.33 -11.38 -0.32
C VAL A 179 -14.45 -11.60 -1.53
N LYS A 180 -15.05 -11.97 -2.66
CA LYS A 180 -14.30 -12.21 -3.89
C LYS A 180 -13.76 -10.89 -4.45
N ALA A 181 -14.58 -9.84 -4.50
CA ALA A 181 -14.16 -8.50 -4.93
C ALA A 181 -13.01 -7.94 -4.08
N VAL A 182 -13.09 -8.05 -2.76
CA VAL A 182 -12.00 -7.62 -1.85
C VAL A 182 -10.74 -8.47 -2.05
N SER A 183 -10.89 -9.79 -2.23
CA SER A 183 -9.77 -10.70 -2.48
C SER A 183 -9.03 -10.39 -3.79
N GLU A 184 -9.76 -10.06 -4.85
CA GLU A 184 -9.23 -9.64 -6.15
C GLU A 184 -8.47 -8.31 -6.04
N ILE A 185 -9.08 -7.33 -5.36
CA ILE A 185 -8.50 -6.02 -5.07
C ILE A 185 -7.19 -6.16 -4.27
N LEU A 186 -7.12 -7.10 -3.33
CA LEU A 186 -5.90 -7.43 -2.59
C LEU A 186 -4.90 -8.21 -3.45
N GLY A 187 -5.35 -9.00 -4.42
CA GLY A 187 -4.49 -9.89 -5.23
C GLY A 187 -4.11 -11.17 -4.50
N HIS A 188 -4.97 -11.67 -3.61
CA HIS A 188 -4.78 -12.97 -2.96
C HIS A 188 -5.02 -14.11 -3.95
N ALA A 189 -4.16 -15.13 -3.91
CA ALA A 189 -4.29 -16.31 -4.78
C ALA A 189 -5.46 -17.23 -4.39
N SER A 190 -5.94 -17.12 -3.14
CA SER A 190 -7.10 -17.83 -2.63
C SER A 190 -7.93 -16.90 -1.76
N THR A 191 -9.26 -16.99 -1.89
CA THR A 191 -10.21 -16.33 -0.97
C THR A 191 -10.10 -16.88 0.45
N SER A 192 -9.59 -18.11 0.63
CA SER A 192 -9.37 -18.71 1.95
C SER A 192 -8.41 -17.87 2.80
N VAL A 193 -7.34 -17.30 2.21
CA VAL A 193 -6.42 -16.40 2.92
C VAL A 193 -7.18 -15.19 3.51
N THR A 194 -8.19 -14.71 2.78
CA THR A 194 -9.04 -13.60 3.18
C THR A 194 -10.26 -14.02 4.01
N LEU A 195 -10.57 -15.30 4.14
CA LEU A 195 -11.66 -15.82 4.97
C LEU A 195 -11.12 -16.33 6.31
N ASP A 196 -9.98 -17.02 6.31
CA ASP A 196 -9.28 -17.56 7.48
C ASP A 196 -8.86 -16.45 8.45
N THR A 197 -8.59 -15.24 7.93
CA THR A 197 -8.25 -14.07 8.74
C THR A 197 -9.50 -13.44 9.40
N TYR A 198 -10.73 -13.77 8.94
CA TYR A 198 -11.96 -13.05 9.26
C TYR A 198 -13.16 -13.94 9.60
N THR A 199 -12.91 -15.19 9.99
CA THR A 199 -13.93 -16.19 10.37
C THR A 199 -15.02 -15.60 11.28
N HIS A 200 -14.65 -14.74 12.23
CA HIS A 200 -15.59 -14.08 13.15
C HIS A 200 -16.57 -13.10 12.48
N LEU A 201 -16.17 -12.36 11.43
CA LEU A 201 -17.07 -11.46 10.71
C LEU A 201 -18.03 -12.22 9.78
N THR A 202 -17.57 -13.37 9.26
CA THR A 202 -18.42 -14.27 8.48
C THR A 202 -19.56 -14.86 9.29
N ASP A 203 -19.34 -15.18 10.57
CA ASP A 203 -20.40 -15.72 11.44
C ASP A 203 -21.55 -14.71 11.66
N GLU A 204 -21.21 -13.43 11.80
CA GLU A 204 -22.20 -12.35 11.95
C GLU A 204 -22.98 -12.12 10.64
N LYS A 205 -22.29 -12.07 9.50
CA LYS A 205 -22.96 -12.00 8.18
C LYS A 205 -23.81 -13.23 7.89
N LYS A 206 -23.38 -14.42 8.31
CA LYS A 206 -24.14 -15.66 8.14
C LYS A 206 -25.45 -15.61 8.91
N ARG A 207 -25.44 -15.09 10.15
CA ARG A 207 -26.68 -14.83 10.91
C ARG A 207 -27.61 -13.86 10.19
N GLN A 208 -27.08 -12.75 9.66
CA GLN A 208 -27.89 -11.80 8.88
C GLN A 208 -28.48 -12.44 7.61
N GLN A 209 -27.70 -13.24 6.87
CA GLN A 209 -28.20 -13.96 5.70
C GLN A 209 -29.26 -15.01 6.08
N GLU A 210 -29.10 -15.72 7.19
CA GLU A 210 -30.10 -16.66 7.70
C GLU A 210 -31.43 -15.96 8.02
N GLU A 211 -31.40 -14.73 8.55
CA GLU A 211 -32.62 -13.93 8.75
C GLU A 211 -33.29 -13.52 7.43
N VAL A 212 -32.49 -13.09 6.44
CA VAL A 212 -33.01 -12.77 5.10
C VAL A 212 -33.66 -14.00 4.47
N VAL A 213 -33.00 -15.16 4.50
CA VAL A 213 -33.55 -16.41 3.95
C VAL A 213 -34.85 -16.82 4.65
N LYS A 214 -34.93 -16.66 5.98
CA LYS A 214 -36.17 -16.90 6.75
C LYS A 214 -37.30 -15.96 6.37
N SER A 215 -36.99 -14.75 5.88
CA SER A 215 -37.97 -13.77 5.42
C SER A 215 -38.49 -14.04 4.00
N ILE A 216 -37.83 -14.90 3.22
CA ILE A 216 -38.27 -15.27 1.87
C ILE A 216 -39.47 -16.21 2.00
N LYS A 217 -40.66 -15.68 1.70
CA LYS A 217 -41.85 -16.51 1.49
C LYS A 217 -41.86 -16.97 0.03
N VAL A 218 -41.61 -18.24 -0.19
CA VAL A 218 -41.87 -18.88 -1.48
C VAL A 218 -43.39 -19.01 -1.61
N LEU A 219 -43.95 -18.45 -2.67
CA LEU A 219 -45.36 -18.60 -3.06
C LEU A 219 -45.63 -20.02 -3.56
#